data_AF-M3XBZ4-F1
#
_entry.id   AF-M3XBZ4-F1
#
_cell.length_a   1.000
_cell.length_b   1.000
_cell.length_c   1.000
_cell.angle_alpha   90.00
_cell.angle_beta   90.00
_cell.angle_gamma   90.00
#
_symmetry.space_group_name_H-M   'P 1'
#
loop_
_entity.id
_entity.type
_entity.pdbx_description
1 polymer ?
#
loop_
_entity_poly.entity_id
_entity_poly.type
_entity_poly.pdbx_seq_one_letter_code
_entity_poly.pdbx_strand_id
1 'polypeptide(L)'
;MSTVPLRVAVVCASNQNRSMEAHYFLSKRGFSVRSFGTGTHVKLPGPAPDQPNVYDFQTTYDQMYNDLVSKDRDLYTQNGMLHMLERNKRIKPRPERFQNCQDVFDLIVTCEESVYDQVVEDMNSREQVTCQPVHVINVDIEDNDEEATVGAILICKLCQCIQRTEDMEDELDELLQEFEEKSGRPFLHTVCFY
;
A
#
# COMPACT_ATOMS: atom_id res chain seq x y z
N MET A 1 -16.59 4.86 21.41
CA MET A 1 -16.09 5.23 20.05
C MET A 1 -14.87 6.12 20.13
N SER A 2 -13.70 5.59 19.78
CA SER A 2 -12.47 6.38 19.62
C SER A 2 -12.72 7.57 18.68
N THR A 3 -12.40 8.77 19.14
CA THR A 3 -12.53 10.02 18.37
C THR A 3 -11.30 10.27 17.50
N VAL A 4 -10.27 9.43 17.61
CA VAL A 4 -9.01 9.58 16.88
C VAL A 4 -9.10 8.80 15.56
N PRO A 5 -8.89 9.47 14.40
CA PRO A 5 -8.95 8.80 13.11
C PRO A 5 -7.79 7.79 12.99
N LEU A 6 -8.13 6.56 12.59
CA LEU A 6 -7.19 5.48 12.33
C LEU A 6 -6.10 5.93 11.34
N ARG A 7 -4.82 5.85 11.77
CA ARG A 7 -3.66 6.15 10.91
C ARG A 7 -3.24 4.88 10.18
N VAL A 8 -3.42 4.89 8.87
CA VAL A 8 -3.23 3.72 8.02
C VAL A 8 -2.02 3.92 7.10
N ALA A 9 -1.16 2.92 7.00
CA ALA A 9 -0.20 2.80 5.90
C ALA A 9 -0.60 1.67 4.97
N VAL A 10 -0.56 1.89 3.66
CA VAL A 10 -0.71 0.80 2.67
C VAL A 10 0.59 0.60 1.90
N VAL A 11 1.07 -0.64 1.82
CA VAL A 11 2.41 -0.96 1.32
C VAL A 11 2.33 -2.00 0.20
N CYS A 12 2.98 -1.72 -0.93
CA CYS A 12 3.20 -2.72 -1.99
C CYS A 12 4.69 -2.74 -2.38
N ALA A 13 5.06 -3.35 -3.51
CA ALA A 13 6.47 -3.39 -3.94
C ALA A 13 7.01 -2.01 -4.38
N SER A 14 6.37 -1.37 -5.37
CA SER A 14 6.91 -0.18 -6.05
C SER A 14 6.22 1.14 -5.69
N ASN A 15 5.18 1.11 -4.85
CA ASN A 15 4.31 2.26 -4.57
C ASN A 15 3.73 2.92 -5.85
N GLN A 16 3.26 2.09 -6.79
CA GLN A 16 2.75 2.53 -8.09
C GLN A 16 1.26 2.20 -8.27
N ASN A 17 0.92 0.92 -8.17
CA ASN A 17 -0.41 0.41 -8.47
C ASN A 17 -1.25 0.20 -7.20
N ARG A 18 -1.19 -1.00 -6.62
CA ARG A 18 -2.01 -1.49 -5.49
C ARG A 18 -2.07 -0.52 -4.30
N SER A 19 -0.92 -0.11 -3.75
CA SER A 19 -0.90 0.78 -2.58
C SER A 19 -1.36 2.21 -2.89
N MET A 20 -1.22 2.68 -4.13
CA MET A 20 -1.69 4.01 -4.53
C MET A 20 -3.19 4.03 -4.83
N GLU A 21 -3.73 2.96 -5.38
CA GLU A 21 -5.18 2.81 -5.55
C GLU A 21 -5.88 2.76 -4.18
N ALA A 22 -5.36 1.96 -3.25
CA ALA A 22 -5.85 1.93 -1.88
C ALA A 22 -5.70 3.28 -1.16
N HIS A 23 -4.57 3.97 -1.33
CA HIS A 23 -4.38 5.34 -0.80
C HIS A 23 -5.47 6.27 -1.31
N TYR A 24 -5.71 6.29 -2.63
CA TYR A 24 -6.74 7.13 -3.24
C TYR A 24 -8.12 6.89 -2.63
N PHE A 25 -8.53 5.62 -2.54
CA PHE A 25 -9.82 5.24 -1.97
C PHE A 25 -9.95 5.63 -0.49
N LEU A 26 -8.96 5.31 0.33
CA LEU A 26 -8.96 5.63 1.76
C LEU A 26 -8.98 7.14 2.01
N SER A 27 -8.17 7.91 1.27
CA SER A 27 -8.11 9.37 1.35
C SER A 27 -9.46 10.00 1.02
N LYS A 28 -10.15 9.52 -0.04
CA LYS A 28 -11.51 9.97 -0.40
C LYS A 28 -12.57 9.65 0.65
N ARG A 29 -12.30 8.69 1.54
CA ARG A 29 -13.18 8.31 2.65
C ARG A 29 -12.80 8.97 3.98
N GLY A 30 -11.80 9.86 3.98
CA GLY A 30 -11.41 10.67 5.14
C GLY A 30 -10.46 9.97 6.11
N PHE A 31 -9.85 8.84 5.72
CA PHE A 31 -8.81 8.20 6.54
C PHE A 31 -7.51 9.00 6.53
N SER A 32 -6.78 8.96 7.64
CA SER A 32 -5.40 9.43 7.71
C SER A 32 -4.49 8.36 7.08
N VAL A 33 -4.28 8.43 5.77
CA VAL A 33 -3.56 7.40 5.01
C VAL A 33 -2.22 7.88 4.46
N ARG A 34 -1.21 7.02 4.55
CA ARG A 34 0.03 7.09 3.76
C ARG A 34 0.22 5.81 2.96
N SER A 35 1.08 5.83 1.95
CA SER A 35 1.39 4.63 1.17
C SER A 35 2.85 4.52 0.81
N PHE A 36 3.34 3.29 0.67
CA PHE A 36 4.77 3.01 0.49
C PHE A 36 5.05 1.83 -0.45
N GLY A 37 6.34 1.68 -0.75
CA GLY A 37 6.96 0.59 -1.47
C GLY A 37 8.04 -0.07 -0.60
N THR A 38 8.20 -1.39 -0.63
CA THR A 38 9.34 -2.06 0.05
C THR A 38 10.50 -2.38 -0.88
N GLY A 39 10.27 -2.36 -2.19
CA GLY A 39 11.26 -2.69 -3.20
C GLY A 39 12.52 -1.83 -3.09
N THR A 40 13.63 -2.32 -3.63
CA THR A 40 14.88 -1.53 -3.70
C THR A 40 14.78 -0.37 -4.69
N HIS A 41 14.00 -0.57 -5.76
CA HIS A 41 13.74 0.40 -6.82
C HIS A 41 12.27 0.34 -7.21
N VAL A 42 11.79 1.42 -7.81
CA VAL A 42 10.47 1.49 -8.44
C VAL A 42 10.57 0.80 -9.80
N LYS A 43 9.73 -0.21 -10.04
CA LYS A 43 9.66 -0.92 -11.32
C LYS A 43 8.31 -0.69 -11.98
N LEU A 44 8.33 -0.36 -13.26
CA LEU A 44 7.16 -0.25 -14.13
C LEU A 44 7.34 -1.18 -15.35
N PRO A 45 6.26 -1.78 -15.87
CA PRO A 45 6.29 -2.53 -17.12
C PRO A 45 6.94 -1.73 -18.25
N GLY A 46 7.70 -2.41 -19.11
CA GLY A 46 8.27 -1.84 -20.33
C GLY A 46 7.79 -2.60 -21.57
N PRO A 47 8.48 -2.46 -22.72
CA PRO A 47 8.05 -3.07 -23.99
C PRO A 47 8.15 -4.61 -23.99
N ALA A 48 8.97 -5.18 -23.10
CA ALA A 48 9.12 -6.62 -22.92
C ALA A 48 9.30 -6.97 -21.42
N PRO A 49 8.99 -8.21 -20.99
CA PRO A 49 9.10 -8.62 -19.58
C PRO A 49 10.51 -8.46 -18.97
N ASP A 50 11.55 -8.62 -19.79
CA ASP A 50 12.96 -8.47 -19.42
C ASP A 50 13.47 -7.02 -19.52
N GLN A 51 12.63 -6.09 -19.97
CA GLN A 51 12.96 -4.68 -20.17
C GLN A 51 12.08 -3.74 -19.33
N PRO A 52 12.04 -3.89 -17.98
CA PRO A 52 11.25 -3.00 -17.15
C PRO A 52 11.85 -1.58 -17.11
N ASN A 53 11.00 -0.59 -16.89
CA ASN A 53 11.45 0.76 -16.55
C ASN A 53 11.75 0.81 -15.04
N VAL A 54 13.00 1.10 -14.68
CA VAL A 54 13.48 1.09 -13.29
C VAL A 54 13.90 2.49 -12.89
N TYR A 55 13.42 2.94 -11.73
CA TYR A 55 13.69 4.28 -11.19
C TYR A 55 14.06 4.22 -9.71
N ASP A 56 14.83 5.23 -9.27
CA ASP A 56 15.06 5.47 -7.84
C ASP A 56 13.81 6.10 -7.19
N PHE A 57 13.56 5.82 -5.91
CA PHE A 57 12.43 6.39 -5.15
C PHE A 57 12.47 7.92 -5.04
N GLN A 58 13.62 8.58 -5.29
CA GLN A 58 13.73 10.03 -5.37
C GLN A 58 13.03 10.62 -6.61
N THR A 59 12.78 9.80 -7.63
CA THR A 59 12.16 10.22 -8.90
C THR A 59 10.69 10.54 -8.70
N THR A 60 10.22 11.68 -9.18
CA THR A 60 8.79 12.05 -9.07
C THR A 60 7.93 11.28 -10.08
N TYR A 61 6.64 11.11 -9.78
CA TYR A 61 5.72 10.51 -10.74
C TYR A 61 5.60 11.34 -12.02
N ASP A 62 5.78 12.66 -11.94
CA ASP A 62 5.80 13.54 -13.11
C ASP A 62 7.05 13.33 -13.98
N GLN A 63 8.23 13.12 -13.36
CA GLN A 63 9.44 12.74 -14.10
C GLN A 63 9.27 11.38 -14.78
N MET A 64 8.73 10.37 -14.09
CA MET A 64 8.43 9.07 -14.70
C MET A 64 7.44 9.20 -15.85
N TYR A 65 6.40 10.00 -15.70
CA TYR A 65 5.40 10.25 -16.75
C TYR A 65 6.06 10.83 -18.01
N ASN A 66 6.86 11.88 -17.84
CA ASN A 66 7.53 12.54 -18.96
C ASN A 66 8.57 11.62 -19.64
N ASP A 67 9.28 10.80 -18.87
CA ASP A 67 10.20 9.80 -19.40
C ASP A 67 9.45 8.76 -20.26
N LEU A 68 8.36 8.17 -19.76
CA LEU A 68 7.56 7.20 -20.50
C LEU A 68 6.94 7.82 -21.78
N VAL A 69 6.44 9.06 -21.70
CA VAL A 69 5.94 9.78 -22.89
C VAL A 69 7.04 9.95 -23.92
N SER A 70 8.27 10.26 -23.50
CA SER A 70 9.41 10.44 -24.41
C SER A 70 9.89 9.14 -25.05
N LYS A 71 9.74 8.00 -24.35
CA LYS A 71 10.12 6.67 -24.82
C LYS A 71 9.13 6.11 -25.84
N ASP A 72 7.86 6.01 -25.47
CA ASP A 72 6.78 5.49 -26.33
C ASP A 72 5.40 5.85 -25.77
N ARG A 73 4.88 7.01 -26.17
CA ARG A 73 3.58 7.49 -25.69
C ARG A 73 2.44 6.50 -25.98
N ASP A 74 2.44 5.86 -27.14
CA ASP A 74 1.31 5.02 -27.56
C ASP A 74 1.27 3.73 -26.75
N LEU A 75 2.42 3.07 -26.57
CA LEU A 75 2.54 1.90 -25.72
C LEU A 75 2.08 2.18 -24.29
N TYR A 76 2.61 3.23 -23.66
CA TYR A 76 2.32 3.53 -22.25
C TYR A 76 0.94 4.15 -22.02
N THR A 77 0.28 4.62 -23.09
CA THR A 77 -1.15 4.97 -23.04
C THR A 77 -2.00 3.70 -23.10
N GLN A 78 -1.70 2.78 -24.03
CA GLN A 78 -2.48 1.56 -24.24
C GLN A 78 -2.45 0.59 -23.04
N ASN A 79 -1.31 0.49 -22.36
CA ASN A 79 -1.16 -0.36 -21.17
C ASN A 79 -1.54 0.33 -19.85
N GLY A 80 -2.12 1.54 -19.89
CA GLY A 80 -2.62 2.25 -18.72
C GLY A 80 -1.58 2.95 -17.84
N MET A 81 -0.27 2.78 -18.09
CA MET A 81 0.79 3.32 -17.22
C MET A 81 0.76 4.85 -17.10
N LEU A 82 0.53 5.56 -18.21
CA LEU A 82 0.44 7.03 -18.17
C LEU A 82 -0.77 7.50 -17.35
N HIS A 83 -1.89 6.79 -17.43
CA HIS A 83 -3.08 7.09 -16.62
C HIS A 83 -2.81 6.84 -15.12
N MET A 84 -2.16 5.73 -14.79
CA MET A 84 -1.76 5.41 -13.42
C MET A 84 -0.81 6.47 -12.84
N LEU A 85 0.21 6.90 -13.59
CA LEU A 85 1.14 7.95 -13.14
C LEU A 85 0.45 9.32 -12.98
N GLU A 86 -0.51 9.64 -13.85
CA GLU A 86 -1.34 10.83 -13.74
C GLU A 86 -2.20 10.82 -12.46
N ARG A 87 -2.77 9.66 -12.08
CA ARG A 87 -3.43 9.47 -10.79
C ARG A 87 -2.45 9.68 -9.64
N ASN A 88 -1.29 9.03 -9.68
CA ASN A 88 -0.31 9.03 -8.58
C ASN A 88 0.22 10.44 -8.26
N LYS A 89 0.57 11.23 -9.29
CA LYS A 89 1.08 12.60 -9.10
C LYS A 89 0.07 13.57 -8.49
N ARG A 90 -1.24 13.28 -8.60
CA ARG A 90 -2.31 14.06 -7.95
C ARG A 90 -2.46 13.74 -6.47
N ILE A 91 -1.96 12.59 -6.03
CA ILE A 91 -2.01 12.13 -4.64
C ILE A 91 -0.78 12.61 -3.89
N LYS A 92 0.42 12.35 -4.43
CA LYS A 92 1.70 12.77 -3.82
C LYS A 92 2.79 12.92 -4.90
N PRO A 93 3.89 13.65 -4.64
CA PRO A 93 4.86 13.98 -5.68
C PRO A 93 5.72 12.78 -6.15
N ARG A 94 6.06 11.85 -5.27
CA ARG A 94 6.95 10.72 -5.57
C ARG A 94 6.57 9.46 -4.78
N PRO A 95 6.92 8.25 -5.24
CA PRO A 95 6.82 7.04 -4.43
C PRO A 95 7.74 7.13 -3.22
N GLU A 96 7.38 6.44 -2.15
CA GLU A 96 8.13 6.48 -0.89
C GLU A 96 8.48 5.06 -0.45
N ARG A 97 9.73 4.86 -0.03
CA ARG A 97 10.20 3.57 0.43
C ARG A 97 9.90 3.41 1.93
N PHE A 98 9.26 2.31 2.31
CA PHE A 98 8.78 2.07 3.68
C PHE A 98 9.91 2.07 4.70
N GLN A 99 11.03 1.42 4.37
CA GLN A 99 12.21 1.30 5.22
C GLN A 99 12.87 2.65 5.55
N ASN A 100 12.57 3.71 4.79
CA ASN A 100 13.09 5.06 5.04
C ASN A 100 12.12 5.92 5.86
N CYS A 101 10.91 5.43 6.14
CA CYS A 101 9.86 6.16 6.84
C CYS A 101 9.95 5.94 8.36
N GLN A 102 9.80 7.02 9.13
CA GLN A 102 9.80 7.00 10.61
C GLN A 102 8.45 7.42 11.22
N ASP A 103 7.39 7.47 10.40
CA ASP A 103 6.04 7.75 10.89
C ASP A 103 5.46 6.58 11.66
N VAL A 104 4.57 6.91 12.60
CA VAL A 104 3.84 5.95 13.42
C VAL A 104 2.43 5.75 12.87
N PHE A 105 2.03 4.50 12.69
CA PHE A 105 0.72 4.08 12.21
C PHE A 105 0.03 3.20 13.25
N ASP A 106 -1.30 3.13 13.19
CA ASP A 106 -2.08 2.21 14.01
C ASP A 106 -2.27 0.88 13.25
N LEU A 107 -2.36 0.96 11.92
CA LEU A 107 -2.53 -0.18 11.02
C LEU A 107 -1.64 -0.05 9.77
N ILE A 108 -0.90 -1.11 9.46
CA ILE A 108 -0.15 -1.27 8.21
C ILE A 108 -0.81 -2.40 7.42
N VAL A 109 -1.18 -2.11 6.16
CA VAL A 109 -1.76 -3.09 5.24
C VAL A 109 -0.79 -3.36 4.10
N THR A 110 -0.39 -4.62 3.90
CA THR A 110 0.47 -5.04 2.80
C THR A 110 -0.35 -5.70 1.69
N CYS A 111 0.09 -5.54 0.43
CA CYS A 111 -0.65 -6.00 -0.74
C CYS A 111 -0.23 -7.38 -1.27
N GLU A 112 0.79 -8.01 -0.67
CA GLU A 112 1.26 -9.36 -0.99
C GLU A 112 2.19 -9.89 0.12
N GLU A 113 2.25 -11.21 0.30
CA GLU A 113 3.05 -11.86 1.35
C GLU A 113 4.54 -11.46 1.35
N SER A 114 5.18 -11.36 0.18
CA SER A 114 6.58 -10.93 0.13
C SER A 114 6.82 -9.49 0.60
N VAL A 115 5.81 -8.62 0.49
CA VAL A 115 5.85 -7.24 1.04
C VAL A 115 5.57 -7.27 2.54
N TYR A 116 4.67 -8.14 2.99
CA TYR A 116 4.43 -8.41 4.41
C TYR A 116 5.72 -8.79 5.13
N ASP A 117 6.44 -9.80 4.62
CA ASP A 117 7.71 -10.25 5.20
C ASP A 117 8.72 -9.11 5.31
N GLN A 118 8.85 -8.30 4.25
CA GLN A 118 9.79 -7.16 4.23
C GLN A 118 9.40 -6.06 5.21
N VAL A 119 8.10 -5.81 5.42
CA VAL A 119 7.62 -4.85 6.42
C VAL A 119 7.92 -5.37 7.83
N VAL A 120 7.61 -6.65 8.10
CA VAL A 120 7.82 -7.26 9.42
C VAL A 120 9.31 -7.35 9.76
N GLU A 121 10.15 -7.76 8.79
CA GLU A 121 11.61 -7.79 8.95
C GLU A 121 12.16 -6.39 9.26
N ASP A 122 11.76 -5.38 8.49
CA ASP A 122 12.21 -4.00 8.70
C ASP A 122 11.78 -3.47 10.08
N MET A 123 10.52 -3.65 10.45
CA MET A 123 10.00 -3.22 11.76
C MET A 123 10.72 -3.91 12.91
N ASN A 124 10.98 -5.22 12.83
CA ASN A 124 11.68 -5.97 13.88
C ASN A 124 13.18 -5.66 13.95
N SER A 125 13.77 -5.13 12.88
CA SER A 125 15.18 -4.72 12.84
C SER A 125 15.42 -3.33 13.46
N ARG A 126 14.37 -2.52 13.60
CA ARG A 126 14.44 -1.19 14.23
C ARG A 126 14.57 -1.32 15.75
N GLU A 127 15.26 -0.38 16.37
CA GLU A 127 15.26 -0.26 17.83
C GLU A 127 13.87 0.17 18.30
N GLN A 128 13.27 -0.60 19.21
CA GLN A 128 11.94 -0.30 19.78
C GLN A 128 12.08 0.79 20.85
N VAL A 129 11.62 2.00 20.55
CA VAL A 129 11.80 3.16 21.43
C VAL A 129 10.55 3.43 22.25
N THR A 130 9.37 3.34 21.64
CA THR A 130 8.10 3.66 22.34
C THR A 130 7.40 2.40 22.83
N CYS A 131 7.74 1.24 22.29
CA CYS A 131 7.03 -0.03 22.46
C CYS A 131 5.53 0.09 22.14
N GLN A 132 5.14 1.06 21.31
CA GLN A 132 3.76 1.21 20.87
C GLN A 132 3.46 0.12 19.82
N PRO A 133 2.38 -0.66 19.97
CA PRO A 133 2.03 -1.69 19.00
C PRO A 133 1.54 -1.07 17.68
N VAL A 134 1.78 -1.78 16.59
CA VAL A 134 1.18 -1.56 15.27
C VAL A 134 0.76 -2.88 14.67
N HIS A 135 -0.48 -2.96 14.21
CA HIS A 135 -0.98 -4.15 13.52
C HIS A 135 -0.53 -4.15 12.07
N VAL A 136 0.02 -5.28 11.61
CA VAL A 136 0.40 -5.50 10.22
C VAL A 136 -0.51 -6.58 9.65
N ILE A 137 -1.25 -6.26 8.60
CA ILE A 137 -2.21 -7.17 7.95
C ILE A 137 -1.86 -7.33 6.48
N ASN A 138 -1.76 -8.57 6.00
CA ASN A 138 -1.60 -8.84 4.58
C ASN A 138 -2.95 -9.06 3.90
N VAL A 139 -3.11 -8.46 2.72
CA VAL A 139 -4.21 -8.73 1.79
C VAL A 139 -3.58 -9.02 0.43
N ASP A 140 -3.63 -10.29 -0.02
CA ASP A 140 -3.09 -10.63 -1.32
C ASP A 140 -3.94 -10.01 -2.45
N ILE A 141 -3.28 -9.14 -3.21
CA ILE A 141 -3.86 -8.39 -4.33
C ILE A 141 -2.93 -8.58 -5.52
N GLU A 142 -3.46 -9.15 -6.60
CA GLU A 142 -2.70 -9.30 -7.85
C GLU A 142 -2.32 -7.93 -8.42
N ASP A 143 -1.13 -7.85 -9.04
CA ASP A 143 -0.59 -6.59 -9.53
C ASP A 143 -1.11 -6.21 -10.93
N ASN A 144 -2.43 -6.01 -11.01
CA ASN A 144 -3.12 -5.47 -12.18
C ASN A 144 -4.16 -4.41 -11.75
N ASP A 145 -4.70 -3.64 -12.70
CA ASP A 145 -5.57 -2.50 -12.40
C ASP A 145 -6.93 -2.91 -11.79
N GLU A 146 -7.50 -4.03 -12.27
CA GLU A 146 -8.80 -4.53 -11.81
C GLU A 146 -8.72 -5.03 -10.37
N GLU A 147 -7.76 -5.91 -10.08
CA GLU A 147 -7.54 -6.44 -8.74
C GLU A 147 -7.05 -5.37 -7.77
N ALA A 148 -6.25 -4.38 -8.20
CA ALA A 148 -5.90 -3.24 -7.36
C ALA A 148 -7.14 -2.45 -6.92
N THR A 149 -8.13 -2.29 -7.79
CA THR A 149 -9.40 -1.62 -7.47
C THR A 149 -10.23 -2.44 -6.49
N VAL A 150 -10.39 -3.75 -6.75
CA VAL A 150 -11.11 -4.67 -5.87
C VAL A 150 -10.46 -4.72 -4.48
N GLY A 151 -9.14 -4.84 -4.44
CA GLY A 151 -8.32 -4.80 -3.23
C GLY A 151 -8.46 -3.49 -2.47
N ALA A 152 -8.43 -2.34 -3.15
CA ALA A 152 -8.64 -1.03 -2.52
C ALA A 152 -10.01 -0.93 -1.82
N ILE A 153 -11.06 -1.48 -2.44
CA ILE A 153 -12.40 -1.54 -1.83
C ILE A 153 -12.41 -2.45 -0.61
N LEU A 154 -11.75 -3.61 -0.67
CA LEU A 154 -11.66 -4.55 0.44
C LEU A 154 -10.89 -3.93 1.63
N ILE A 155 -9.72 -3.35 1.38
CA ILE A 155 -8.91 -2.64 2.38
C ILE A 155 -9.74 -1.51 3.01
N CYS A 156 -10.47 -0.73 2.21
CA CYS A 156 -11.32 0.33 2.72
C CYS A 156 -12.43 -0.18 3.64
N LYS A 157 -13.07 -1.31 3.30
CA LYS A 157 -14.09 -1.94 4.15
C LYS A 157 -13.48 -2.43 5.47
N LEU A 158 -12.32 -3.08 5.40
CA LEU A 158 -11.59 -3.54 6.58
C LEU A 158 -11.28 -2.37 7.51
N CYS A 159 -10.69 -1.28 7.00
CA CYS A 159 -10.39 -0.08 7.78
C CYS A 159 -11.64 0.56 8.40
N GLN A 160 -12.77 0.55 7.68
CA GLN A 160 -14.05 1.07 8.20
C GLN A 160 -14.62 0.21 9.33
N CYS A 161 -14.46 -1.11 9.25
CA CYS A 161 -14.88 -2.02 10.31
C CYS A 161 -14.00 -1.85 11.54
N ILE A 162 -12.67 -1.85 11.37
CA ILE A 162 -11.71 -1.63 12.46
C ILE A 162 -11.93 -0.27 13.14
N GLN A 163 -12.21 0.80 12.39
CA GLN A 163 -12.46 2.11 12.99
C GLN A 163 -13.74 2.16 13.86
N ARG A 164 -14.66 1.20 13.69
CA ARG A 164 -15.92 1.12 14.47
C ARG A 164 -15.81 0.26 15.71
N THR A 165 -14.76 -0.56 15.85
CA THR A 165 -14.55 -1.37 17.04
C THR A 165 -14.22 -0.47 18.23
N GLU A 166 -14.59 -0.90 19.43
CA GLU A 166 -14.24 -0.15 20.65
C GLU A 166 -12.86 -0.55 21.15
N ASP A 167 -12.51 -1.83 21.00
CA ASP A 167 -11.20 -2.38 21.29
C ASP A 167 -10.62 -3.08 20.05
N MET A 168 -9.62 -2.46 19.42
CA MET A 168 -8.97 -3.06 18.26
C MET A 168 -8.15 -4.29 18.65
N GLU A 169 -7.53 -4.30 19.84
CA GLU A 169 -6.61 -5.37 20.22
C GLU A 169 -7.37 -6.69 20.46
N ASP A 170 -8.56 -6.60 21.04
CA ASP A 170 -9.40 -7.78 21.33
C ASP A 170 -10.31 -8.21 20.16
N GLU A 171 -10.80 -7.26 19.34
CA GLU A 171 -11.82 -7.57 18.31
C GLU A 171 -11.22 -7.87 16.91
N LEU A 172 -9.94 -7.59 16.68
CA LEU A 172 -9.35 -7.66 15.33
C LEU A 172 -9.30 -9.09 14.77
N ASP A 173 -8.99 -10.09 15.59
CA ASP A 173 -8.90 -11.49 15.15
C ASP A 173 -10.27 -12.04 14.70
N GLU A 174 -11.33 -11.76 15.48
CA GLU A 174 -12.70 -12.14 15.13
C GLU A 174 -13.16 -11.41 13.85
N LEU A 175 -12.83 -10.13 13.72
CA LEU A 175 -13.12 -9.35 12.52
C LEU A 175 -12.43 -9.92 11.29
N LEU A 176 -11.14 -10.28 11.39
CA LEU A 176 -10.39 -10.86 10.29
C LEU A 176 -10.99 -12.20 9.88
N GLN A 177 -11.34 -13.06 10.83
CA GLN A 177 -12.01 -14.33 10.55
C GLN A 177 -13.34 -14.14 9.79
N GLU A 178 -14.17 -13.18 10.19
CA GLU A 178 -15.39 -12.87 9.45
C GLU A 178 -15.11 -12.39 8.02
N PHE A 179 -14.04 -11.60 7.83
CA PHE A 179 -13.64 -11.12 6.51
C PHE A 179 -13.08 -12.26 5.64
N GLU A 180 -12.35 -13.21 6.21
CA GLU A 180 -11.90 -14.42 5.52
C GLU A 180 -13.09 -15.23 5.00
N GLU A 181 -14.09 -15.49 5.86
CA GLU A 181 -15.29 -16.24 5.50
C GLU A 181 -16.10 -15.55 4.39
N LYS A 182 -16.23 -14.22 4.46
CA LYS A 182 -17.02 -13.42 3.48
C LYS A 182 -16.29 -13.20 2.15
N SER A 183 -14.97 -13.02 2.19
CA SER A 183 -14.17 -12.70 1.00
C SER A 183 -13.57 -13.93 0.32
N GLY A 184 -13.46 -15.06 1.03
CA GLY A 184 -12.75 -16.24 0.57
C GLY A 184 -11.24 -16.05 0.41
N ARG A 185 -10.68 -14.99 1.01
CA ARG A 185 -9.24 -14.66 0.98
C ARG A 185 -8.66 -14.75 2.38
N PRO A 186 -7.50 -15.40 2.58
CA PRO A 186 -6.83 -15.39 3.88
C PRO A 186 -6.22 -14.02 4.18
N PHE A 187 -6.16 -13.65 5.45
CA PHE A 187 -5.45 -12.48 5.94
C PHE A 187 -4.33 -12.92 6.88
N LEU A 188 -3.09 -12.56 6.56
CA LEU A 188 -1.99 -12.70 7.54
C LEU A 188 -2.06 -11.52 8.50
N HIS A 189 -1.77 -11.78 9.77
CA HIS A 189 -1.76 -10.75 10.79
C HIS A 189 -0.64 -10.96 11.79
N THR A 190 0.01 -9.86 12.18
CA THR A 190 0.95 -9.83 13.29
C THR A 190 0.97 -8.44 13.92
N VAL A 191 1.67 -8.32 15.05
CA VAL A 191 1.90 -7.07 15.76
C VAL A 191 3.40 -6.79 15.78
N CYS A 192 3.79 -5.61 15.33
CA CYS A 192 5.14 -5.07 15.51
C CYS A 192 5.12 -3.94 16.54
N PHE A 193 6.29 -3.47 16.95
CA PHE A 193 6.43 -2.41 17.96
C PHE A 193 7.39 -1.33 17.46
N TYR A 194 7.02 -0.06 17.70
CA TYR A 194 7.86 1.12 17.44
C TYR A 194 8.88 1.39 18.56
#